data_AF-A0A1M3IMW8-F1
#
_entry.id   AF-A0A1M3IMW8-F1
#
_cell.length_a   1.000
_cell.length_b   1.000
_cell.length_c   1.000
_cell.angle_alpha   90.00
_cell.angle_beta   90.00
_cell.angle_gamma   90.00
#
_symmetry.space_group_name_H-M   'P 1'
#
loop_
_entity.id
_entity.type
_entity.pdbx_description
1 polymer ?
#
loop_
_entity_poly.entity_id
_entity_poly.type
_entity_poly.pdbx_seq_one_letter_code
_entity_poly.pdbx_strand_id
1 'polypeptide(L)' 'MQDETRDTTIEDKKDNTFREINVLSSKSWVYCAGDTKFGHPRVFLDLLKTGVAICPYCSCRYIVKK' A
#
# COMPACT_ATOMS: atom_id res chain seq x y z
N MET A 1 37.47 -16.34 28.24
CA MET A 1 36.20 -16.94 27.78
C MET A 1 35.53 -15.90 26.92
N GLN A 2 35.46 -16.19 25.62
CA GLN A 2 34.60 -15.49 24.65
C GLN A 2 33.14 -15.78 25.03
N ASP A 3 32.23 -14.81 24.91
CA ASP A 3 31.16 -14.74 23.89
C ASP A 3 29.92 -14.27 24.68
N GLU A 4 28.98 -13.40 24.28
CA GLU A 4 28.64 -12.73 23.03
C GLU A 4 27.89 -11.44 23.44
N THR A 5 28.20 -10.31 22.81
CA THR A 5 27.40 -9.09 22.94
C THR A 5 26.00 -9.34 22.40
N ARG A 6 24.98 -8.93 23.17
CA ARG A 6 23.56 -8.92 22.76
C ARG A 6 23.38 -7.92 21.61
N ASP A 7 23.68 -8.35 20.40
CA ASP A 7 23.33 -7.64 19.19
C ASP A 7 21.81 -7.75 19.02
N THR A 8 21.10 -6.70 19.43
CA THR A 8 19.68 -6.52 19.10
C THR A 8 19.60 -5.46 18.01
N THR A 9 20.35 -5.64 16.92
CA THR A 9 20.24 -4.76 15.76
C THR A 9 18.98 -5.13 14.97
N ILE A 10 17.81 -4.74 15.51
CA ILE A 10 16.57 -4.67 14.74
C ILE A 10 16.62 -3.34 13.97
N GLU A 11 17.35 -3.33 12.86
CA GLU A 11 17.21 -2.30 11.83
C GLU A 11 16.08 -2.68 10.86
N ASP A 12 14.84 -2.73 11.35
CA ASP A 12 13.67 -2.74 10.48
C ASP A 12 13.39 -1.31 9.97
N LYS A 13 14.30 -0.77 9.16
CA LYS A 13 14.01 0.38 8.30
C LYS A 13 13.11 -0.10 7.17
N LYS A 14 11.83 -0.36 7.46
CA LYS A 14 10.81 -0.39 6.41
C LYS A 14 10.47 1.03 6.08
N ASP A 15 10.98 1.49 4.96
CA ASP A 15 10.69 2.78 4.36
C ASP A 15 9.17 2.97 4.40
N ASN A 16 8.70 3.93 5.22
CA ASN A 16 7.28 4.25 5.41
C ASN A 16 6.72 4.96 4.17
N THR A 17 6.89 4.33 3.01
CA THR A 17 6.53 4.86 1.70
C THR A 17 5.21 4.21 1.30
N PHE A 18 4.14 4.98 1.37
CA PHE A 18 2.83 4.57 0.87
C PHE A 18 2.93 4.23 -0.62
N ARG A 19 2.37 3.08 -1.03
CA ARG A 19 2.39 2.66 -2.44
C ARG A 19 1.40 3.51 -3.24
N GLU A 20 1.88 4.23 -4.24
CA GLU A 20 1.04 4.99 -5.19
C GLU A 20 0.85 4.22 -6.51
N ILE A 21 -0.39 4.10 -6.96
CA ILE A 21 -0.80 3.35 -8.14
C ILE A 21 -1.47 4.31 -9.12
N ASN A 22 -0.88 4.45 -10.31
CA ASN A 22 -1.46 5.27 -11.36
C ASN A 22 -2.56 4.50 -12.10
N VAL A 23 -3.71 5.13 -12.25
CA VAL A 23 -4.89 4.59 -12.93
C VAL A 23 -5.18 5.46 -14.14
N LEU A 24 -5.58 4.83 -15.24
CA LEU A 24 -5.92 5.53 -16.47
C LEU A 24 -7.23 6.32 -16.31
N SER A 25 -7.30 7.54 -16.84
CA SER A 25 -8.48 8.41 -16.74
C SER A 25 -9.76 7.85 -17.36
N SER A 26 -9.70 6.81 -18.18
CA SER A 26 -10.87 6.13 -18.73
C SER A 26 -11.54 5.14 -17.77
N LYS A 27 -10.94 4.85 -16.60
CA LYS A 27 -11.53 3.98 -15.57
C LYS A 27 -12.17 4.81 -14.47
N SER A 28 -13.46 4.56 -14.22
CA SER A 28 -14.23 5.18 -13.14
C SER A 28 -13.97 4.55 -11.77
N TRP A 29 -13.52 3.30 -11.72
CA TRP A 29 -13.34 2.55 -10.48
C TRP A 29 -12.10 1.65 -10.55
N VAL A 30 -11.59 1.30 -9.38
CA VAL A 30 -10.53 0.30 -9.19
C VAL A 30 -10.87 -0.61 -8.03
N TYR A 31 -10.22 -1.78 -7.98
CA TYR A 31 -10.30 -2.65 -6.82
C TYR A 31 -8.92 -2.90 -6.22
N CYS A 32 -8.87 -3.04 -4.91
CA CYS A 32 -7.69 -3.47 -4.17
C CYS A 32 -7.96 -4.85 -3.57
N ALA A 33 -7.09 -5.83 -3.84
CA ALA A 33 -7.23 -7.21 -3.39
C ALA A 33 -6.29 -7.59 -2.22
N GLY A 34 -5.52 -6.63 -1.70
CA GLY A 34 -4.49 -6.88 -0.68
C GLY A 34 -3.29 -7.69 -1.17
N ASP A 35 -2.32 -7.90 -0.28
CA ASP A 35 -1.15 -8.75 -0.51
C ASP A 35 -1.42 -10.22 -0.12
N THR A 36 -0.59 -11.16 -0.58
CA THR A 36 -0.81 -12.60 -0.40
C THR A 36 -0.65 -13.11 1.04
N LYS A 37 0.15 -12.44 1.89
CA LYS A 37 0.48 -12.93 3.25
C LYS A 37 -0.41 -12.37 4.36
N PHE A 38 -0.79 -11.10 4.26
CA PHE A 38 -1.66 -10.40 5.22
C PHE A 38 -2.68 -9.58 4.42
N GLY A 39 -3.38 -10.25 3.50
CA GLY A 39 -4.33 -9.63 2.61
C GLY A 39 -5.55 -9.08 3.34
N HIS A 40 -6.35 -8.31 2.60
CA HIS A 40 -7.64 -7.80 3.06
C HIS A 40 -8.73 -8.19 2.06
N PRO A 41 -10.02 -8.16 2.46
CA PRO A 41 -11.12 -8.37 1.54
C PRO A 41 -11.05 -7.41 0.35
N ARG A 42 -11.49 -7.87 -0.82
CA ARG A 42 -11.54 -7.02 -2.01
C ARG A 42 -12.41 -5.79 -1.73
N VAL A 43 -11.84 -4.61 -1.95
CA VAL A 43 -12.58 -3.34 -1.91
C VAL A 43 -12.64 -2.70 -3.26
N PHE A 44 -13.74 -2.04 -3.56
CA PHE A 44 -13.93 -1.23 -4.75
C PHE A 44 -13.85 0.24 -4.36
N LEU A 45 -12.97 0.98 -5.04
CA LEU A 45 -12.69 2.39 -4.81
C LEU A 45 -13.19 3.17 -6.03
N ASP A 46 -14.04 4.16 -5.77
CA ASP A 46 -14.54 5.09 -6.79
C ASP A 46 -13.53 6.22 -6.99
N LEU A 47 -13.12 6.45 -8.24
CA LEU A 47 -12.17 7.49 -8.63
C LEU A 47 -12.84 8.68 -9.32
N LEU A 48 -14.14 8.61 -9.62
CA LEU A 48 -14.86 9.62 -10.40
C LEU A 48 -14.94 10.99 -9.70
N LYS A 49 -15.01 11.01 -8.36
CA LYS A 49 -15.30 12.24 -7.62
C LYS A 49 -14.06 13.11 -7.39
N THR A 50 -12.94 12.48 -7.06
CA THR A 50 -11.72 13.17 -6.58
C THR A 50 -10.51 12.92 -7.46
N GLY A 51 -10.57 11.94 -8.37
CA GLY A 51 -9.41 11.45 -9.11
C GLY A 51 -8.37 10.73 -8.24
N VAL A 52 -8.63 10.60 -6.93
CA VAL A 52 -7.73 9.94 -5.97
C VAL A 52 -8.55 9.13 -4.98
N ALA A 53 -8.17 7.87 -4.76
CA ALA A 53 -8.76 7.02 -3.74
C ALA A 53 -7.70 6.29 -2.92
N ILE A 54 -7.96 6.06 -1.63
CA ILE A 54 -7.02 5.37 -0.73
C ILE A 54 -7.68 4.09 -0.23
N CYS A 55 -6.96 2.97 -0.29
CA CYS A 55 -7.42 1.71 0.29
C CYS A 55 -7.40 1.81 1.83
N PRO A 56 -8.50 1.51 2.54
CA PRO A 56 -8.57 1.62 4.00
C PRO A 56 -7.73 0.57 4.74
N TYR A 57 -7.23 -0.45 4.04
CA TYR A 57 -6.48 -1.55 4.65
C TYR A 57 -4.98 -1.43 4.45
N CYS A 58 -4.53 -1.36 3.20
CA CYS A 58 -3.09 -1.31 2.86
C CYS A 58 -2.56 0.11 2.64
N SER A 59 -3.41 1.13 2.77
CA SER A 59 -3.07 2.53 2.53
C SER A 59 -2.49 2.83 1.14
N CYS A 60 -2.71 1.94 0.16
CA CYS A 60 -2.39 2.18 -1.24
C CYS A 60 -3.20 3.36 -1.77
N ARG A 61 -2.53 4.31 -2.42
CA ARG A 61 -3.13 5.50 -3.01
C ARG A 61 -3.25 5.32 -4.52
N TYR A 62 -4.47 5.37 -5.03
CA TYR A 62 -4.79 5.28 -6.44
C TYR A 62 -4.99 6.68 -7.00
N ILE A 63 -4.27 7.03 -8.05
CA ILE A 63 -4.28 8.38 -8.66
C ILE A 63 -4.64 8.26 -10.13
N VAL A 64 -5.67 8.98 -10.56
CA VAL A 64 -6.05 9.08 -11.96
C VAL A 64 -5.07 9.98 -12.69
N LYS A 65 -4.42 9.44 -13.73
CA LYS A 65 -3.59 10.21 -14.66
C LYS A 65 -4.30 10.37 -16.01
N LYS A 66 -4.25 11.60 -16.52
CA LYS A 66 -4.74 11.99 -17.85
C LYS A 66 -3.80 11.50 -18.94
#